data_AF-A0A822DQ29-F1
#
_entry.id   AF-A0A822DQ29-F1
#
_cell.length_a   1.000
_cell.length_b   1.000
_cell.length_c   1.000
_cell.angle_alpha   90.00
_cell.angle_beta   90.00
_cell.angle_gamma   90.00
#
_symmetry.space_group_name_H-M   'P 1'
#
loop_
_entity.id
_entity.type
_entity.pdbx_description
1 polymer ?
#
loop_
_entity_poly.entity_id
_entity_poly.type
_entity_poly.pdbx_seq_one_letter_code
_entity_poly.pdbx_strand_id
1 'polypeptide(L)'
;MQILSNVAMEKPYSTKGEGIRDQKVKVLRSVVPIKTEDVIIEQYFGDKYSTDSEHQLGYLDNKDVPKDSTTPTYAQVILSIHNERWAGVPFILRASFFIFLLIR
;
A
#
# COMPACT_ATOMS: atom_id res chain seq x y z
N MET A 1 5.98 2.22 5.80
CA MET A 1 6.02 3.57 5.16
C MET A 1 7.43 4.11 4.88
N GLN A 2 8.48 3.26 4.86
CA GLN A 2 9.86 3.73 4.69
C GLN A 2 10.14 4.30 3.29
N ILE A 3 9.67 3.63 2.23
CA ILE A 3 9.86 4.07 0.83
C ILE A 3 9.21 5.46 0.63
N LEU A 4 7.96 5.63 1.06
CA LEU A 4 7.27 6.92 1.00
C LEU A 4 8.09 8.02 1.69
N SER A 5 8.57 7.77 2.91
CA SER A 5 9.34 8.78 3.65
C SER A 5 10.67 9.14 2.99
N ASN A 6 11.30 8.21 2.25
CA ASN A 6 12.51 8.50 1.49
C ASN A 6 12.23 9.36 0.26
N VAL A 7 11.10 9.12 -0.42
CA VAL A 7 10.74 9.83 -1.66
C VAL A 7 10.21 11.22 -1.36
N ALA A 8 9.40 11.36 -0.31
CA ALA A 8 8.68 12.59 -0.03
C ALA A 8 9.43 13.56 0.91
N MET A 9 10.57 13.17 1.49
CA MET A 9 11.34 14.04 2.40
C MET A 9 11.90 15.26 1.72
N GLU A 10 11.94 16.36 2.48
CA GLU A 10 12.72 17.53 2.11
C GLU A 10 14.21 17.22 2.18
N LYS A 11 15.01 18.08 1.52
CA LYS A 11 16.46 18.01 1.61
C LYS A 11 16.88 18.13 3.08
N PRO A 12 17.58 17.13 3.65
CA PRO A 12 18.02 17.20 5.03
C PRO A 12 19.14 18.23 5.18
N TYR A 13 19.20 18.88 6.34
CA TYR A 13 20.26 19.84 6.69
C TYR A 13 21.64 19.16 6.76
N SER A 14 21.69 17.85 7.06
CA SER A 14 22.90 17.05 7.11
C SER A 14 22.62 15.64 6.58
N THR A 15 23.62 15.02 5.95
CA THR A 15 23.59 13.62 5.52
C THR A 15 23.87 12.64 6.66
N LYS A 16 24.11 13.14 7.88
CA LYS A 16 24.15 12.31 9.10
C LYS A 16 22.78 11.68 9.36
N GLY A 17 22.78 10.51 9.99
CA GLY A 17 21.58 9.70 10.19
C GLY A 17 20.42 10.43 10.90
N GLU A 18 20.73 11.29 11.88
CA GLU A 18 19.73 12.10 12.59
C GLU A 18 19.02 13.09 11.66
N GLY A 19 19.76 13.83 10.83
CA GLY A 19 19.18 14.80 9.91
C GLY A 19 18.23 14.16 8.88
N ILE A 20 18.57 12.95 8.40
CA ILE A 20 17.70 12.19 7.51
C ILE A 20 16.46 11.67 8.25
N ARG A 21 16.64 11.15 9.47
CA ARG A 21 15.53 10.64 10.28
C ARG A 21 14.51 11.73 10.61
N ASP A 22 14.98 12.93 10.93
CA ASP A 22 14.13 14.06 11.25
C ASP A 22 13.26 14.47 10.05
N GLN A 23 13.81 14.51 8.84
CA GLN A 23 13.01 14.82 7.65
C GLN A 23 11.99 13.73 7.32
N LYS A 24 12.33 12.46 7.52
CA LYS A 24 11.37 11.35 7.37
C LYS A 24 10.21 11.47 8.35
N VAL A 25 10.51 11.74 9.63
CA VAL A 25 9.49 11.93 10.66
C VAL A 25 8.63 13.15 10.34
N LYS A 26 9.22 14.25 9.87
CA LYS A 26 8.50 15.45 9.45
C LYS A 26 7.48 15.15 8.36
N VAL A 27 7.85 14.40 7.32
CA VAL A 27 6.92 13.98 6.27
C VAL A 27 5.78 13.13 6.83
N LEU A 28 6.10 12.13 7.64
CA LEU A 28 5.09 11.23 8.20
C LEU A 28 4.06 11.99 9.06
N ARG A 29 4.48 13.06 9.75
CA ARG A 29 3.59 13.96 10.50
C ARG A 29 2.72 14.84 9.59
N SER A 30 3.17 15.10 8.36
CA SER A 30 2.42 15.86 7.35
C SER A 30 1.44 14.99 6.55
N VAL A 31 1.41 13.68 6.75
CA VAL A 31 0.42 12.80 6.08
C VAL A 31 -0.96 13.08 6.67
N VAL A 32 -1.91 13.42 5.81
CA VAL A 32 -3.31 13.61 6.19
C VAL A 32 -3.89 12.26 6.64
N PRO A 33 -4.68 12.21 7.73
CA PRO A 33 -5.35 10.98 8.15
C PRO A 33 -6.19 10.38 7.02
N ILE A 34 -5.99 9.09 6.80
CA ILE A 34 -6.63 8.34 5.72
C ILE A 34 -8.12 8.18 6.03
N LYS A 35 -8.97 8.44 5.04
CA LYS A 35 -10.41 8.17 5.13
C LYS A 35 -10.76 6.90 4.39
N THR A 36 -11.92 6.32 4.70
CA THR A 36 -12.43 5.11 4.04
C THR A 36 -12.63 5.30 2.53
N GLU A 37 -12.97 6.52 2.09
CA GLU A 37 -13.12 6.86 0.67
C GLU A 37 -11.80 6.80 -0.13
N ASP A 38 -10.66 6.96 0.55
CA ASP A 38 -9.32 6.93 -0.04
C ASP A 38 -8.70 5.53 -0.04
N VAL A 39 -9.46 4.52 0.40
CA VAL A 39 -8.99 3.17 0.68
C VAL A 39 -9.82 2.16 -0.08
N ILE A 40 -9.13 1.39 -0.93
CA ILE A 40 -9.70 0.23 -1.60
C ILE A 40 -9.03 -0.99 -0.98
N ILE A 41 -9.84 -1.91 -0.50
CA ILE A 41 -9.41 -3.16 0.10
C ILE A 41 -10.15 -4.27 -0.60
N GLU A 42 -9.41 -5.26 -1.09
CA GLU A 42 -9.97 -6.38 -1.83
C GLU A 42 -9.42 -7.71 -1.33
N GLN A 43 -10.18 -8.76 -1.60
CA GLN A 43 -9.80 -10.14 -1.35
C GLN A 43 -9.77 -10.88 -2.69
N TYR A 44 -8.73 -11.69 -2.90
CA TYR A 44 -8.51 -12.44 -4.11
C TYR A 44 -9.41 -13.68 -4.18
N PHE A 45 -10.12 -13.82 -5.31
CA PHE A 45 -10.96 -14.96 -5.64
C PHE A 45 -10.31 -15.75 -6.79
N GLY A 46 -10.42 -17.08 -6.72
CA GLY A 46 -9.91 -17.96 -7.78
C GLY A 46 -10.75 -17.88 -9.06
N ASP A 47 -10.10 -18.00 -10.20
CA ASP A 47 -10.74 -18.08 -11.50
C ASP A 47 -11.02 -19.54 -11.86
N LYS A 48 -12.29 -19.93 -11.77
CA LYS A 48 -12.77 -21.28 -12.07
C LYS A 48 -12.59 -21.69 -13.54
N TYR A 49 -12.34 -20.74 -14.44
CA TYR A 49 -12.13 -20.99 -15.85
C TYR A 49 -10.65 -20.99 -16.24
N SER A 50 -9.74 -20.74 -15.29
CA SER A 50 -8.32 -20.75 -15.56
C SER A 50 -7.83 -22.17 -15.85
N THR A 51 -6.93 -22.30 -16.83
CA THR A 51 -6.26 -23.57 -17.17
C THR A 51 -5.16 -23.94 -16.18
N ASP A 52 -4.79 -23.01 -15.30
CA ASP A 52 -3.75 -23.20 -14.28
C ASP A 52 -4.40 -23.55 -12.93
N SER A 53 -4.00 -24.69 -12.36
CA SER A 53 -4.52 -25.18 -11.09
C SER A 53 -4.28 -24.24 -9.91
N GLU A 54 -3.22 -23.41 -9.95
CA GLU A 54 -2.96 -22.45 -8.88
C GLU A 54 -3.91 -21.24 -8.96
N HIS A 55 -4.34 -20.86 -10.16
CA HIS A 55 -5.24 -19.73 -10.38
C HIS A 55 -6.72 -20.06 -10.10
N GLN A 56 -7.07 -21.35 -10.07
CA GLN A 56 -8.43 -21.82 -9.77
C GLN A 56 -8.82 -21.65 -8.29
N LEU A 57 -7.84 -21.55 -7.39
CA LEU A 57 -8.07 -21.45 -5.95
C LEU A 57 -7.95 -20.00 -5.48
N GLY A 58 -8.94 -19.53 -4.71
CA GLY A 58 -8.94 -18.24 -4.06
C GLY A 58 -8.37 -18.27 -2.64
N TYR A 59 -8.32 -17.10 -1.99
CA TYR A 59 -7.79 -16.99 -0.63
C TYR A 59 -8.56 -17.86 0.40
N LEU A 60 -9.89 -17.96 0.27
CA LEU A 60 -10.75 -18.76 1.14
C LEU A 60 -10.71 -20.28 0.86
N ASP A 61 -10.11 -20.70 -0.25
CA ASP A 61 -9.95 -22.11 -0.58
C ASP A 61 -8.74 -22.75 0.11
N ASN A 62 -7.87 -21.92 0.71
CA ASN A 62 -6.75 -22.40 1.51
C ASN A 62 -7.27 -23.04 2.83
N LYS A 63 -6.80 -24.25 3.13
CA LYS A 63 -7.22 -25.04 4.30
C LYS A 63 -6.91 -24.35 5.63
N ASP A 64 -5.90 -23.49 5.66
CA ASP A 64 -5.48 -22.75 6.86
C ASP A 64 -6.28 -21.45 7.08
N VAL A 65 -7.18 -21.10 6.14
CA VAL A 65 -7.96 -19.86 6.18
C VAL A 65 -9.42 -20.16 6.57
N PRO A 66 -9.98 -19.48 7.58
CA PRO A 66 -11.40 -19.57 7.90
C PRO A 66 -12.27 -19.15 6.70
N LYS A 67 -13.36 -19.88 6.44
CA LYS A 67 -14.26 -19.62 5.30
C LYS A 67 -14.97 -18.27 5.36
N ASP A 68 -15.06 -17.68 6.53
CA ASP A 68 -15.63 -16.36 6.83
C ASP A 68 -14.56 -15.26 7.00
N SER A 69 -13.29 -15.54 6.65
CA SER A 69 -12.20 -14.58 6.78
C SER A 69 -12.43 -13.35 5.89
N THR A 70 -12.44 -12.17 6.52
CA THR A 70 -12.47 -10.88 5.84
C THR A 70 -11.07 -10.28 5.67
N THR A 71 -10.03 -11.12 5.74
CA THR A 71 -8.65 -10.66 5.63
C THR A 71 -8.38 -10.16 4.21
N PRO A 72 -7.87 -8.94 4.05
CA PRO A 72 -7.61 -8.40 2.74
C PRO A 72 -6.31 -8.92 2.14
N THR A 73 -6.33 -9.23 0.86
CA THR A 73 -5.15 -9.70 0.09
C THR A 73 -4.61 -8.62 -0.85
N TYR A 74 -5.37 -7.55 -1.06
CA TYR A 74 -5.00 -6.36 -1.81
C TYR A 74 -5.44 -5.12 -1.04
N ALA A 75 -4.58 -4.09 -1.01
CA ALA A 75 -4.92 -2.79 -0.50
C ALA A 75 -4.32 -1.70 -1.39
N GLN A 76 -5.14 -0.71 -1.71
CA GLN A 76 -4.74 0.54 -2.33
C GLN A 76 -5.17 1.70 -1.44
N VAL A 77 -4.24 2.62 -1.18
CA VAL A 77 -4.48 3.80 -0.35
C VAL A 77 -4.00 5.03 -1.09
N ILE A 78 -4.84 6.06 -1.15
CA ILE A 78 -4.44 7.40 -1.60
C ILE A 78 -4.04 8.20 -0.37
N LEU A 79 -2.83 8.77 -0.41
CA LEU A 79 -2.28 9.61 0.64
C LEU A 79 -2.08 11.02 0.13
N SER A 80 -2.43 11.99 0.97
CA SER A 80 -2.11 13.39 0.75
C SER A 80 -1.07 13.83 1.78
N ILE A 81 0.01 14.47 1.31
CA ILE A 81 1.07 15.02 2.17
C ILE A 81 0.90 16.54 2.21
N HIS A 82 0.56 17.06 3.37
CA HIS A 82 0.37 18.49 3.56
C HIS A 82 1.71 19.19 3.84
N ASN A 83 2.42 19.53 2.76
CA ASN A 83 3.59 20.40 2.76
C ASN A 83 3.66 21.21 1.45
N GLU A 84 4.54 22.20 1.39
CA GLU A 84 4.67 23.07 0.20
C GLU A 84 5.06 22.29 -1.06
N ARG A 85 5.94 21.29 -0.94
CA ARG A 85 6.45 20.52 -2.08
C ARG A 85 5.40 19.63 -2.73
N TRP A 86 4.55 19.00 -1.94
CA TRP A 86 3.59 17.98 -2.38
C TRP A 86 2.13 18.42 -2.24
N ALA A 87 1.89 19.72 -2.06
CA ALA A 87 0.55 20.28 -2.03
C ALA A 87 -0.22 19.89 -3.30
N GLY A 88 -1.36 19.22 -3.12
CA GLY A 88 -2.23 18.77 -4.21
C GLY A 88 -1.76 17.51 -4.96
N VAL A 89 -0.63 16.90 -4.58
CA VAL A 89 -0.13 15.68 -5.24
C VAL A 89 -0.58 14.42 -4.49
N PRO A 90 -1.38 13.54 -5.10
CA PRO A 90 -1.80 12.29 -4.47
C PRO A 90 -0.70 11.22 -4.56
N PHE A 91 -0.42 10.56 -3.44
CA PHE A 91 0.46 9.40 -3.34
C PHE A 91 -0.36 8.12 -3.29
N ILE A 92 -0.31 7.32 -4.35
CA ILE A 92 -1.02 6.04 -4.40
C ILE A 92 -0.08 4.93 -3.92
N LEU A 93 -0.41 4.31 -2.80
CA LEU A 93 0.26 3.11 -2.32
C LEU A 93 -0.60 1.90 -2.71
N ARG A 94 0.03 0.91 -3.35
CA ARG A 94 -0.59 -0.38 -3.67
C ARG A 94 0.27 -1.48 -3.10
N ALA A 95 -0.36 -2.44 -2.44
CA ALA A 95 0.28 -3.64 -1.95
C ALA A 95 -0.66 -4.81 -2.15
N SER A 96 -0.13 -5.91 -2.69
CA SER A 96 -0.88 -7.15 -2.82
C SER A 96 0.04 -8.35 -2.73
N PHE A 97 -0.52 -9.46 -2.28
CA PHE A 97 0.23 -10.70 -2.09
C PHE A 97 0.34 -11.51 -3.39
N PHE A 98 -0.65 -11.39 -4.29
CA PHE A 98 -0.76 -12.14 -5.54
C PHE A 98 -0.79 -11.21 -6.77
N ILE A 99 0.24 -10.38 -6.97
CA ILE A 99 0.24 -9.42 -8.10
C ILE A 99 0.66 -10.01 -9.45
N PHE A 100 1.06 -11.28 -9.52
CA PHE A 100 1.55 -11.88 -10.76
C PHE A 100 0.46 -12.07 -11.84
N LEU A 101 -0.84 -11.93 -11.51
CA LEU A 101 -1.94 -12.17 -12.45
C LEU A 101 -2.55 -10.93 -13.12
N LEU A 102 -2.34 -9.72 -12.60
CA LEU A 102 -3.08 -8.53 -13.04
C LEU A 102 -2.33 -7.68 -14.08
N ILE A 103 -1.17 -8.15 -14.56
CA ILE A 103 -0.36 -7.48 -15.62
C ILE A 103 -0.32 -8.34 -16.89
N ARG A 104 -1.46 -8.96 -17.25
CA ARG A 104 -1.67 -9.56 -18.57
C ARG A 104 -2.87 -8.95 -19.26
#